data_AF-A0A1H9X3E5-F1
#
_entry.id   AF-A0A1H9X3E5-F1
#
_cell.length_a   1.000
_cell.length_b   1.000
_cell.length_c   1.000
_cell.angle_alpha   90.00
_cell.angle_beta   90.00
_cell.angle_gamma   90.00
#
_symmetry.space_group_name_H-M   'P 1'
#
loop_
_entity.id
_entity.type
_entity.pdbx_description
1 polymer ?
#
loop_
_entity_poly.entity_id
_entity_poly.type
_entity_poly.pdbx_seq_one_letter_code
_entity_poly.pdbx_strand_id
1 'polypeptide(L)'
;MVERVIATDAALELIELLKNKHGPLMFHQSGGCCDGSSPMCYPDGDLIVGDQDVLLGRIGDVPFYMHKSQFDYWKHTQLIIDVVDGRGGMFSLEGVEGKRFLTRSHAFTEEEYKQLQA
;
A
#
# COMPACT_ATOMS: atom_id res chain seq x y z
N MET A 1 7.10 2.69 -17.64
CA MET A 1 7.02 3.83 -16.70
C MET A 1 7.30 3.27 -15.32
N VAL A 2 8.07 3.97 -14.50
CA VAL A 2 8.36 3.55 -13.13
C VAL A 2 7.12 3.78 -12.27
N GLU A 3 6.69 2.76 -11.55
CA GLU A 3 5.58 2.85 -10.61
C GLU A 3 6.12 3.14 -9.20
N ARG A 4 5.41 4.00 -8.45
CA ARG A 4 5.81 4.34 -7.07
C ARG A 4 5.49 3.24 -6.07
N VAL A 5 4.49 2.42 -6.39
CA VAL A 5 4.04 1.29 -5.58
C VAL A 5 3.73 0.12 -6.51
N ILE A 6 4.25 -1.04 -6.14
CA ILE A 6 4.00 -2.31 -6.81
C ILE A 6 3.62 -3.36 -5.76
N ALA A 7 3.08 -4.49 -6.20
CA ALA A 7 2.73 -5.61 -5.33
C ALA A 7 3.40 -6.90 -5.81
N THR A 8 3.74 -7.79 -4.89
CA THR A 8 4.17 -9.16 -5.21
C THR A 8 2.98 -9.99 -5.68
N ASP A 9 3.23 -11.09 -6.41
CA ASP A 9 2.16 -11.99 -6.87
C ASP A 9 1.30 -12.49 -5.70
N ALA A 10 1.92 -12.84 -4.57
CA ALA A 10 1.21 -13.28 -3.37
C ALA A 10 0.32 -12.17 -2.77
N ALA A 11 0.75 -10.91 -2.84
CA ALA A 11 -0.09 -9.78 -2.43
C ALA A 11 -1.24 -9.56 -3.41
N LEU A 12 -1.03 -9.74 -4.72
CA LEU A 12 -2.09 -9.64 -5.73
C LEU A 12 -3.14 -10.74 -5.55
N GLU A 13 -2.75 -11.97 -5.26
CA GLU A 13 -3.68 -13.08 -4.96
C GLU A 13 -4.56 -12.77 -3.74
N LEU A 14 -3.96 -12.23 -2.68
CA LEU A 14 -4.70 -11.82 -1.49
C LEU A 14 -5.65 -10.63 -1.78
N ILE A 15 -5.21 -9.66 -2.58
CA ILE A 15 -6.06 -8.54 -3.02
C ILE A 15 -7.29 -9.06 -3.76
N GLU A 16 -7.12 -9.99 -4.70
CA GLU A 16 -8.24 -10.59 -5.44
C GLU A 16 -9.19 -11.37 -4.52
N LEU A 17 -8.66 -12.13 -3.57
CA LEU A 17 -9.48 -12.81 -2.56
C LEU A 17 -10.35 -11.81 -1.78
N LEU A 18 -9.74 -10.72 -1.29
CA LEU A 18 -10.45 -9.70 -0.52
C LEU A 18 -11.45 -8.94 -1.38
N LYS A 19 -11.13 -8.63 -2.64
CA LYS A 19 -12.06 -7.98 -3.60
C LYS A 19 -13.31 -8.83 -3.80
N ASN A 20 -13.15 -10.14 -3.99
CA ASN A 20 -14.26 -11.06 -4.18
C ASN A 20 -15.17 -11.15 -2.93
N LYS A 21 -14.60 -10.96 -1.73
CA LYS A 21 -15.32 -11.10 -0.45
C LYS A 21 -15.96 -9.79 0.03
N HIS A 22 -15.33 -8.66 -0.24
CA HIS A 22 -15.69 -7.36 0.33
C HIS A 22 -16.09 -6.31 -0.71
N GLY A 23 -15.87 -6.59 -2.00
CA GLY A 23 -16.12 -5.64 -3.09
C GLY A 23 -14.93 -4.71 -3.33
N PRO A 24 -15.18 -3.48 -3.81
CA PRO A 24 -14.13 -2.48 -4.03
C PRO A 24 -13.32 -2.22 -2.74
N LEU A 25 -12.01 -2.08 -2.89
CA LEU A 25 -11.07 -1.89 -1.79
C LEU A 25 -10.33 -0.56 -1.94
N MET A 26 -9.65 -0.16 -0.87
CA MET A 26 -8.63 0.88 -0.88
C MET A 26 -7.47 0.52 0.06
N PHE A 27 -6.28 1.01 -0.25
CA PHE A 27 -5.12 0.89 0.64
C PHE A 27 -4.70 2.24 1.21
N HIS A 28 -4.24 2.25 2.46
CA HIS A 28 -3.57 3.39 3.05
C HIS A 28 -2.30 2.96 3.78
N GLN A 29 -1.19 3.62 3.48
CA GLN A 29 0.06 3.42 4.18
C GLN A 29 0.02 4.09 5.55
N SER A 30 -0.16 3.27 6.59
CA SER A 30 -0.12 3.77 7.96
C SER A 30 1.29 4.22 8.33
N GLY A 31 1.38 5.35 9.02
CA GLY A 31 2.61 5.82 9.67
C GLY A 31 2.67 5.28 11.08
N GLY A 32 3.41 4.19 11.30
CA GLY A 32 3.44 3.50 12.60
C GLY A 32 4.29 4.22 13.65
N CYS A 33 3.78 4.33 14.88
CA CYS A 33 4.50 4.81 16.06
C CYS A 33 5.25 3.67 16.81
N CYS A 34 4.88 2.39 16.62
CA CYS A 34 5.50 1.27 17.35
C CYS A 34 5.80 -0.01 16.54
N ASP A 35 5.02 -0.39 15.52
CA ASP A 35 5.19 -1.66 14.77
C ASP A 35 5.64 -1.50 13.29
N GLY A 36 6.08 -0.28 12.94
CA GLY A 36 6.44 0.08 11.58
C GLY A 36 5.24 0.45 10.70
N SER A 37 5.54 1.04 9.55
CA SER A 37 4.56 1.51 8.58
C SER A 37 3.98 0.33 7.81
N SER A 38 2.87 -0.25 8.27
CA SER A 38 2.17 -1.32 7.57
C SER A 38 1.13 -0.76 6.59
N PRO A 39 1.01 -1.34 5.39
CA PRO A 39 -0.05 -0.97 4.46
C PRO A 39 -1.36 -1.61 4.96
N MET A 40 -2.41 -0.79 5.07
CA MET A 40 -3.71 -1.20 5.58
C MET A 40 -4.70 -1.29 4.44
N CYS A 41 -5.49 -2.37 4.39
CA CYS A 41 -6.50 -2.65 3.38
C CYS A 41 -7.91 -2.48 3.98
N TYR A 42 -8.73 -1.65 3.33
CA TYR A 42 -10.10 -1.32 3.74
C TYR A 42 -11.08 -1.52 2.58
N PRO A 43 -12.39 -1.66 2.85
CA PRO A 43 -13.41 -1.39 1.84
C PRO A 43 -13.27 0.03 1.28
N ASP A 44 -13.56 0.22 0.00
CA ASP A 44 -13.47 1.53 -0.63
C ASP A 44 -14.41 2.55 0.05
N GLY A 45 -13.85 3.68 0.47
CA GLY A 45 -14.57 4.75 1.17
C GLY A 45 -14.66 4.63 2.69
N ASP A 46 -14.23 3.52 3.31
CA ASP A 46 -14.28 3.36 4.78
C ASP A 46 -13.26 4.27 5.49
N LEU A 47 -12.11 4.50 4.87
CA LEU A 47 -11.16 5.50 5.32
C LEU A 47 -11.36 6.80 4.53
N ILE A 48 -11.62 7.91 5.23
CA ILE A 48 -11.75 9.22 4.60
C ILE A 48 -10.37 9.67 4.10
N VAL A 49 -10.22 9.76 2.79
CA VAL A 49 -9.04 10.34 2.11
C VAL A 49 -9.20 11.86 2.10
N GLY A 50 -8.27 12.57 2.74
CA GLY A 50 -8.26 14.04 2.79
C GLY A 50 -7.27 14.69 1.84
N ASP A 51 -7.21 16.02 1.85
CA ASP A 51 -6.26 16.80 1.02
C ASP A 51 -4.78 16.53 1.32
N GLN A 52 -4.50 15.92 2.47
CA GLN A 52 -3.16 15.51 2.87
C GLN A 52 -2.83 14.07 2.48
N ASP A 53 -3.72 13.34 1.80
CA ASP A 53 -3.45 12.00 1.30
C ASP A 53 -3.07 12.04 -0.17
N VAL A 54 -1.94 11.41 -0.49
CA VAL A 54 -1.39 11.33 -1.84
C VAL A 54 -1.70 9.95 -2.41
N LEU A 55 -2.34 9.90 -3.57
CA LEU A 55 -2.47 8.68 -4.36
C LEU A 55 -1.11 8.31 -4.95
N LEU A 56 -0.49 7.22 -4.47
CA LEU A 56 0.80 6.75 -4.97
C LEU A 56 0.68 5.98 -6.29
N GLY A 57 -0.42 5.26 -6.47
CA GLY A 57 -0.65 4.38 -7.61
C GLY A 57 -1.78 3.39 -7.34
N ARG A 58 -1.80 2.29 -8.09
CA ARG A 58 -2.76 1.20 -7.93
C ARG A 58 -2.04 -0.14 -7.92
N ILE A 59 -2.49 -1.07 -7.07
CA ILE A 59 -2.01 -2.47 -7.02
C ILE A 59 -3.22 -3.40 -7.15
N GLY A 60 -3.23 -4.33 -8.10
CA GLY A 60 -4.41 -5.17 -8.37
C GLY A 60 -5.68 -4.35 -8.67
N ASP A 61 -5.51 -3.22 -9.36
CA ASP A 61 -6.54 -2.19 -9.60
C ASP A 61 -7.11 -1.52 -8.34
N VAL A 62 -6.48 -1.67 -7.17
CA VAL A 62 -6.88 -1.03 -5.91
C VAL A 62 -6.04 0.24 -5.67
N PRO A 63 -6.66 1.40 -5.39
CA PRO A 63 -5.92 2.63 -5.13
C PRO A 63 -5.11 2.55 -3.83
N PHE A 64 -3.89 3.07 -3.85
CA PHE A 64 -2.98 3.07 -2.70
C PHE A 64 -2.59 4.50 -2.30
N TYR A 65 -2.99 4.89 -1.10
CA TYR A 65 -2.79 6.22 -0.55
C TYR A 65 -1.70 6.26 0.51
N MET A 66 -1.10 7.42 0.70
CA MET A 66 -0.14 7.70 1.77
C MET A 66 -0.27 9.15 2.21
N HIS A 67 -0.19 9.41 3.51
CA HIS A 67 -0.18 10.77 4.02
C HIS A 67 1.01 11.58 3.48
N LYS A 68 0.82 12.86 3.15
CA LYS A 68 1.79 13.73 2.47
C LYS A 68 3.13 13.83 3.19
N SER A 69 3.13 13.91 4.52
CA SER A 69 4.38 13.94 5.29
C SER A 69 5.19 12.64 5.16
N GLN A 70 4.51 11.50 5.06
CA GLN A 70 5.16 10.22 4.77
C GLN A 70 5.62 10.20 3.30
N PHE A 71 4.79 10.68 2.37
CA PHE A 71 5.18 10.76 0.96
C PHE A 71 6.46 11.58 0.78
N ASP A 72 6.57 12.75 1.40
CA ASP A 72 7.76 13.60 1.29
C ASP A 72 9.03 12.90 1.78
N TYR A 73 8.91 12.02 2.76
CA TYR A 73 10.00 11.17 3.24
C TYR A 73 10.29 10.00 2.27
N TRP A 74 9.26 9.32 1.76
CA TRP A 74 9.42 8.08 0.97
C TRP A 74 9.49 8.30 -0.56
N LYS A 75 9.31 9.53 -1.07
CA LYS A 75 9.16 9.82 -2.51
C LYS A 75 10.31 9.35 -3.42
N HIS A 76 11.47 9.07 -2.84
CA HIS A 76 12.68 8.59 -3.51
C HIS A 76 12.82 7.06 -3.45
N THR A 77 11.77 6.35 -3.01
CA THR A 77 11.73 4.89 -2.91
C THR A 77 10.53 4.31 -3.65
N GLN A 78 10.70 3.12 -4.23
CA GLN A 78 9.59 2.30 -4.66
C GLN A 78 9.06 1.52 -3.46
N LEU A 79 7.75 1.55 -3.25
CA LEU A 79 7.10 0.65 -2.30
C LEU A 79 6.78 -0.68 -2.98
N ILE A 80 7.11 -1.77 -2.32
CA ILE A 80 6.78 -3.12 -2.74
C ILE A 80 5.89 -3.72 -1.66
N ILE A 81 4.62 -3.90 -1.98
CA ILE A 81 3.62 -4.47 -1.07
C ILE A 81 3.67 -5.99 -1.21
N ASP A 82 4.00 -6.64 -0.10
CA ASP A 82 4.14 -8.08 0.04
C ASP A 82 3.15 -8.62 1.07
N VAL A 83 3.08 -9.93 1.23
CA VAL A 83 2.24 -10.58 2.23
C VAL A 83 3.03 -11.60 3.03
N VAL A 84 2.78 -11.66 4.33
CA VAL A 84 3.35 -12.68 5.22
C VAL A 84 2.28 -13.25 6.13
N ASP A 85 2.54 -14.41 6.71
CA ASP A 85 1.68 -14.98 7.76
C ASP A 85 1.73 -14.12 9.03
N GLY A 86 0.58 -13.96 9.68
CA GLY A 86 0.46 -13.23 10.93
C GLY A 86 -0.87 -12.49 11.05
N ARG A 87 -1.15 -11.93 12.22
CA ARG A 87 -2.25 -10.99 12.36
C ARG A 87 -1.84 -9.64 11.76
N GLY A 88 -2.57 -9.19 10.74
CA GLY A 88 -2.50 -7.82 10.25
C GLY A 88 -2.89 -6.79 11.31
N GLY A 89 -2.83 -5.52 10.94
CA GLY A 89 -3.33 -4.44 11.80
C GLY A 89 -4.80 -4.71 12.14
N MET A 90 -5.23 -4.35 13.36
CA MET A 90 -6.56 -4.68 13.90
C MET A 90 -7.74 -4.28 12.98
N PHE A 91 -7.51 -3.32 12.09
CA PHE A 91 -8.51 -2.76 11.18
C PHE A 91 -8.34 -3.20 9.71
N SER A 92 -7.32 -4.00 9.39
CA SER A 92 -7.03 -4.41 8.01
C SER A 92 -7.78 -5.69 7.66
N LEU A 93 -8.40 -5.74 6.48
CA LEU A 93 -9.29 -6.83 6.07
C LEU A 93 -8.62 -8.21 6.03
N GLU A 94 -7.34 -8.30 5.68
CA GLU A 94 -6.62 -9.57 5.57
C GLU A 94 -6.38 -10.26 6.92
N GLY A 95 -6.56 -9.55 8.03
CA GLY A 95 -6.32 -10.09 9.37
C GLY A 95 -7.17 -11.32 9.69
N VAL A 96 -8.36 -11.44 9.10
CA VAL A 96 -9.23 -12.62 9.26
C VAL A 96 -8.75 -13.83 8.48
N GLU A 97 -7.91 -13.62 7.47
CA GLU A 97 -7.30 -14.68 6.65
C GLU A 97 -5.97 -15.18 7.27
N GLY A 98 -5.59 -14.68 8.46
CA GLY A 98 -4.32 -15.03 9.11
C GLY A 98 -3.09 -14.50 8.37
N LYS A 99 -3.29 -13.49 7.52
CA LYS A 99 -2.24 -12.81 6.75
C LYS A 99 -2.06 -11.38 7.26
N ARG A 100 -0.96 -10.78 6.83
CA ARG A 100 -0.73 -9.33 6.92
C ARG A 100 0.00 -8.84 5.69
N PHE A 101 -0.37 -7.66 5.20
CA PHE A 101 0.45 -6.99 4.21
C PHE A 101 1.72 -6.40 4.84
N LEU A 102 2.78 -6.32 4.06
CA LEU A 102 4.11 -5.86 4.45
C LEU A 102 4.63 -4.88 3.40
N THR A 103 5.00 -3.67 3.82
CA THR A 103 5.70 -2.73 2.95
C THR A 103 7.19 -3.01 2.99
N ARG A 104 7.76 -3.36 1.84
CA ARG A 104 9.20 -3.31 1.57
C ARG A 104 9.49 -2.08 0.71
N SER A 105 10.74 -1.66 0.65
CA SER A 105 11.14 -0.59 -0.25
C SER A 105 12.56 -0.74 -0.74
N HIS A 106 12.82 -0.14 -1.89
CA HIS A 106 14.18 0.15 -2.35
C HIS A 106 14.27 1.59 -2.84
N ALA A 107 15.45 2.17 -2.77
CA ALA A 107 15.71 3.48 -3.35
C ALA A 107 15.64 3.39 -4.89
N PHE A 108 15.01 4.38 -5.51
CA PHE A 108 15.06 4.52 -6.96
C PHE A 108 16.49 4.83 -7.42
N THR A 109 16.87 4.34 -8.60
CA THR A 109 18.04 4.86 -9.31
C THR A 109 17.78 6.28 -9.80
N GLU A 110 18.84 7.00 -10.21
CA GLU A 110 18.67 8.34 -10.77
C GLU A 110 17.81 8.34 -12.04
N GLU A 111 17.95 7.32 -12.88
CA GLU A 111 17.14 7.14 -14.09
C GLU A 111 15.67 6.93 -13.75
N GLU A 112 15.38 6.09 -12.76
CA GLU A 112 14.01 5.80 -12.33
C GLU A 112 13.35 7.04 -11.73
N TYR A 113 14.09 7.79 -10.90
CA TYR A 113 13.58 9.01 -10.29
C TYR A 113 13.31 10.11 -11.31
N LYS A 114 14.13 10.23 -12.37
CA LYS A 114 13.88 11.16 -13.49
C LYS A 114 12.60 10.81 -14.24
N GLN A 115 12.30 9.53 -14.45
CA GLN A 115 11.05 9.10 -15.11
C GLN A 115 9.80 9.46 -14.29
N LEU A 116 9.92 9.61 -12.98
CA LEU A 116 8.83 10.00 -12.09
C LEU A 116 8.56 11.51 -12.03
N GLN A 117 9.44 12.33 -12.60
CA GLN A 117 9.33 13.80 -12.65
C GLN A 117 8.97 14.35 -14.04
N ALA A 118 9.05 13.51 -15.08
CA ALA A 118 8.73 13.85 -16.46
C ALA A 118 7.22 13.75 -16.72
#